data_AF-A0A1H2LDC5-F1
#
_entry.id   AF-A0A1H2LDC5-F1
#
_cell.length_a   1.000
_cell.length_b   1.000
_cell.length_c   1.000
_cell.angle_alpha   90.00
_cell.angle_beta   90.00
_cell.angle_gamma   90.00
#
_symmetry.space_group_name_H-M   'P 1'
#
loop_
_entity.id
_entity.type
_entity.pdbx_description
1 polymer ?
#
loop_
_entity_poly.entity_id
_entity_poly.type
_entity_poly.pdbx_seq_one_letter_code
_entity_poly.pdbx_strand_id
1 'polypeptide(L)'
;MSESLLDTYPHRMGGHCGSSAMRDLMEWSGLGFDGPPNEGLVFALGGALSLTYVRTDALVPPLYLVGRGPDFEMDLPRRLGATVEVRSTDDPQLGWDLVRDELDRGRPALVWAEIAELPYLRVQLRMSRHDIVIVGYDSDAEIAYVADNDRVEIQQVPFDALARARRSMTFPEPTRHTLFRIDWPEALPSIAVVAAEAFAQSAACMRAPAGSTIAGPVEHSGTHGIDAALALSSDVVLWHELPSDVLEVHLFSLGAFIEKAGTGGGLFRRLLACGCDEIARLTGDAATSDLARDAHRAAAAWTSVAQAAVHKGSTAATRLDHVIEAAAVLTDTESSLATSLDSAARSLRSAV
;
A
#
# COMPACT_ATOMS: atom_id res chain seq x y z
N MET A 1 25.21 -5.29 20.54
CA MET A 1 25.80 -6.66 20.49
C MET A 1 26.60 -6.75 19.18
N SER A 2 27.41 -7.78 18.91
CA SER A 2 28.07 -7.90 17.59
C SER A 2 27.07 -8.40 16.52
N GLU A 3 26.10 -9.20 16.96
CA GLU A 3 25.04 -9.79 16.15
C GLU A 3 23.71 -9.72 16.92
N SER A 4 22.61 -9.55 16.19
CA SER A 4 21.24 -9.71 16.68
C SER A 4 20.39 -10.26 15.54
N LEU A 5 19.62 -11.31 15.77
CA LEU A 5 18.67 -11.84 14.80
C LEU A 5 17.40 -12.29 15.52
N LEU A 6 16.25 -11.87 15.00
CA LEU A 6 14.95 -12.36 15.43
C LEU A 6 14.64 -13.67 14.73
N ASP A 7 15.12 -14.78 15.30
CA ASP A 7 15.00 -16.13 14.73
C ASP A 7 13.56 -16.57 14.44
N THR A 8 12.56 -15.94 15.07
CA THR A 8 11.13 -16.29 14.97
C THR A 8 10.25 -15.20 14.36
N TYR A 9 10.79 -14.35 13.47
CA TYR A 9 9.96 -13.37 12.76
C TYR A 9 9.03 -14.06 11.74
N PRO A 10 7.70 -13.86 11.78
CA PRO A 10 6.72 -14.63 11.02
C PRO A 10 6.57 -14.11 9.58
N HIS A 11 7.69 -13.98 8.87
CA HIS A 11 7.71 -13.38 7.54
C HIS A 11 6.94 -14.23 6.53
N ARG A 12 6.06 -13.57 5.75
CA ARG A 12 5.36 -14.18 4.61
C ARG A 12 5.36 -13.20 3.43
N MET A 13 5.29 -13.73 2.20
CA MET A 13 5.09 -12.87 1.03
C MET A 13 3.81 -12.04 1.15
N GLY A 14 3.80 -10.89 0.48
CA GLY A 14 2.71 -9.93 0.52
C GLY A 14 2.49 -9.23 -0.81
N GLY A 15 1.24 -8.85 -1.05
CA GLY A 15 0.84 -8.10 -2.23
C GLY A 15 1.26 -6.63 -2.20
N HIS A 16 1.48 -6.07 -1.01
CA HIS A 16 1.91 -4.70 -0.78
C HIS A 16 2.89 -4.62 0.41
N CYS A 17 3.94 -3.81 0.27
CA CYS A 17 5.01 -3.65 1.27
C CYS A 17 4.48 -3.25 2.65
N GLY A 18 3.71 -2.16 2.75
CA GLY A 18 3.18 -1.67 4.02
C GLY A 18 2.23 -2.65 4.72
N SER A 19 1.19 -3.15 4.02
CA SER A 19 0.19 -4.03 4.64
C SER A 19 0.75 -5.40 5.04
N SER A 20 1.68 -5.96 4.27
CA SER A 20 2.30 -7.22 4.62
C SER A 20 3.33 -7.08 5.74
N ALA A 21 4.12 -6.00 5.75
CA ALA A 21 5.00 -5.68 6.88
C ALA A 21 4.19 -5.51 8.18
N MET A 22 3.08 -4.78 8.13
CA MET A 22 2.21 -4.59 9.29
C MET A 22 1.52 -5.88 9.74
N ARG A 23 1.13 -6.75 8.81
CA ARG A 23 0.60 -8.09 9.12
C ARG A 23 1.63 -8.90 9.92
N ASP A 24 2.88 -8.94 9.45
CA ASP A 24 3.95 -9.72 10.08
C ASP A 24 4.34 -9.11 11.44
N LEU A 25 4.32 -7.78 11.58
CA LEU A 25 4.54 -7.08 12.85
C LEU A 25 3.42 -7.33 13.88
N MET A 26 2.16 -7.37 13.43
CA MET A 26 1.03 -7.72 14.30
C MET A 26 1.15 -9.16 14.79
N GLU A 27 1.43 -10.11 13.89
CA GLU A 27 1.63 -11.51 14.26
C GLU A 27 2.83 -11.68 15.21
N TRP A 28 3.95 -11.02 14.93
CA TRP A 28 5.13 -11.01 15.81
C TRP A 28 4.78 -10.50 17.21
N SER A 29 3.90 -9.50 17.30
CA SER A 29 3.43 -8.92 18.56
C SER A 29 2.36 -9.77 19.25
N GLY A 30 2.01 -10.94 18.70
CA GLY A 30 0.95 -11.80 19.22
C GLY A 30 -0.46 -11.25 19.02
N LEU A 31 -0.64 -10.27 18.13
CA LEU A 31 -1.90 -9.61 17.87
C LEU A 31 -2.68 -10.26 16.72
N GLY A 32 -3.97 -10.43 16.95
CA GLY A 32 -4.92 -10.99 16.00
C GLY A 32 -6.32 -11.05 16.60
N PHE A 33 -7.33 -11.23 15.76
CA PHE A 33 -8.73 -11.30 16.21
C PHE A 33 -9.20 -12.75 16.37
N ASP A 34 -8.90 -13.60 15.40
CA ASP A 34 -9.23 -15.03 15.38
C ASP A 34 -7.99 -15.82 14.88
N GLY A 35 -6.86 -15.56 15.54
CA GLY A 35 -5.53 -15.98 15.10
C GLY A 35 -4.78 -14.88 14.31
N PRO A 36 -3.61 -15.21 13.74
CA PRO A 36 -2.79 -14.26 12.99
C PRO A 36 -3.58 -13.61 11.84
N PRO A 37 -3.53 -12.28 11.67
CA PRO A 37 -4.31 -11.62 10.65
C PRO A 37 -3.79 -11.98 9.25
N ASN A 38 -4.69 -11.94 8.26
CA ASN A 38 -4.31 -11.93 6.86
C ASN A 38 -4.03 -10.49 6.39
N GLU A 39 -3.35 -10.34 5.25
CA GLU A 39 -2.96 -9.03 4.72
C GLU A 39 -4.17 -8.15 4.36
N GLY A 40 -5.24 -8.76 3.84
CA GLY A 40 -6.46 -8.03 3.46
C GLY A 40 -7.14 -7.39 4.68
N LEU A 41 -7.25 -8.13 5.78
CA LEU A 41 -7.79 -7.63 7.05
C LEU A 41 -6.96 -6.43 7.54
N VAL A 42 -5.64 -6.55 7.53
CA VAL A 42 -4.70 -5.50 7.93
C VAL A 42 -4.87 -4.25 7.07
N PHE A 43 -4.98 -4.41 5.74
CA PHE A 43 -5.24 -3.29 4.83
C PHE A 43 -6.59 -2.61 5.10
N ALA A 44 -7.66 -3.41 5.20
CA ALA A 44 -9.01 -2.91 5.42
C ALA A 44 -9.14 -2.14 6.74
N LEU A 45 -8.58 -2.68 7.83
CA LEU A 45 -8.56 -2.02 9.14
C LEU A 45 -7.66 -0.78 9.19
N GLY A 46 -6.76 -0.60 8.20
CA GLY A 46 -5.95 0.60 8.07
C GLY A 46 -6.73 1.81 7.55
N GLY A 47 -7.86 1.61 6.88
CA GLY A 47 -8.71 2.70 6.39
C GLY A 47 -8.05 3.54 5.29
N ALA A 48 -7.07 2.96 4.59
CA ALA A 48 -6.20 3.68 3.67
C ALA A 48 -6.67 3.68 2.21
N LEU A 49 -7.89 3.19 1.90
CA LEU A 49 -8.40 3.22 0.53
C LEU A 49 -8.47 4.66 0.04
N SER A 50 -7.88 4.91 -1.12
CA SER A 50 -7.97 6.19 -1.81
C SER A 50 -7.82 5.97 -3.32
N LEU A 51 -7.71 7.06 -4.06
CA LEU A 51 -7.34 7.03 -5.46
C LEU A 51 -6.66 8.34 -5.81
N THR A 52 -5.54 8.27 -6.51
CA THR A 52 -4.86 9.45 -7.06
C THR A 52 -4.37 9.13 -8.45
N TYR A 53 -4.75 9.97 -9.40
CA TYR A 53 -4.31 9.93 -10.78
C TYR A 53 -3.58 11.22 -11.12
N VAL A 54 -2.34 11.12 -11.57
CA VAL A 54 -1.51 12.24 -12.01
C VAL A 54 -1.03 11.94 -13.42
N ARG A 55 -1.19 12.89 -14.33
CA ARG A 55 -0.63 12.84 -15.68
C ARG A 55 0.20 14.10 -15.93
N THR A 56 1.50 13.93 -16.16
CA THR A 56 2.45 15.03 -16.38
C THR A 56 3.74 14.52 -16.98
N ASP A 57 4.31 15.28 -17.92
CA ASP A 57 5.61 14.98 -18.54
C ASP A 57 6.79 15.13 -17.57
N ALA A 58 6.55 15.68 -16.37
CA ALA A 58 7.55 15.75 -15.31
C ALA A 58 7.83 14.39 -14.64
N LEU A 59 6.95 13.41 -14.81
CA LEU A 59 7.11 12.06 -14.28
C LEU A 59 7.70 11.11 -15.34
N VAL A 60 8.40 10.08 -14.88
CA VAL A 60 8.88 8.98 -15.73
C VAL A 60 8.47 7.66 -15.07
N PRO A 61 7.45 6.95 -15.60
CA PRO A 61 6.61 7.28 -16.77
C PRO A 61 5.72 8.53 -16.54
N PRO A 62 5.17 9.17 -17.59
CA PRO A 62 4.45 10.47 -17.50
C PRO A 62 3.06 10.38 -16.86
N LEU A 63 2.79 9.30 -16.13
CA LEU A 63 1.60 9.12 -15.34
C LEU A 63 1.94 8.39 -14.04
N TYR A 64 1.17 8.69 -12.99
CA TYR A 64 1.20 7.98 -11.72
C TYR A 64 -0.23 7.66 -11.28
N LEU A 65 -0.44 6.42 -10.85
CA LEU A 65 -1.73 5.93 -10.38
C LEU A 65 -1.52 5.12 -9.11
N VAL A 66 -2.25 5.48 -8.05
CA VAL A 66 -2.15 4.79 -6.75
C VAL A 66 -3.53 4.73 -6.08
N GLY A 67 -3.82 3.58 -5.45
CA GLY A 67 -5.12 3.28 -4.85
C GLY A 67 -5.19 3.39 -3.33
N ARG A 68 -4.20 4.03 -2.70
CA ARG A 68 -4.17 4.20 -1.24
C ARG A 68 -3.67 5.59 -0.83
N GLY A 69 -4.05 5.99 0.37
CA GLY A 69 -3.55 7.19 1.05
C GLY A 69 -2.16 6.97 1.66
N PRO A 70 -1.53 8.06 2.14
CA PRO A 70 -0.16 8.03 2.64
C PRO A 70 -0.02 7.52 4.08
N ASP A 71 -1.05 7.57 4.91
CA ASP A 71 -0.85 7.47 6.36
C ASP A 71 -1.12 6.08 6.97
N PHE A 72 -1.23 5.02 6.17
CA PHE A 72 -1.54 3.66 6.65
C PHE A 72 -0.62 3.19 7.79
N GLU A 73 0.69 3.44 7.67
CA GLU A 73 1.70 3.01 8.63
C GLU A 73 1.52 3.68 10.01
N MET A 74 0.75 4.78 10.05
CA MET A 74 0.39 5.53 11.25
C MET A 74 -1.04 5.25 11.72
N ASP A 75 -1.98 5.20 10.78
CA ASP A 75 -3.40 5.08 11.05
C ASP A 75 -3.77 3.71 11.57
N LEU A 76 -3.22 2.64 10.99
CA LEU A 76 -3.51 1.29 11.42
C LEU A 76 -3.14 1.07 12.90
N PRO A 77 -1.88 1.29 13.36
CA PRO A 77 -1.58 1.00 14.75
C PRO A 77 -2.34 1.90 15.72
N ARG A 78 -2.50 3.19 15.40
CA ARG A 78 -3.29 4.12 16.24
C ARG A 78 -4.71 3.63 16.43
N ARG A 79 -5.35 3.17 15.35
CA ARG A 79 -6.71 2.62 15.39
C ARG A 79 -6.79 1.31 16.17
N LEU A 80 -5.72 0.53 16.16
CA LEU A 80 -5.59 -0.68 16.98
C LEU A 80 -5.22 -0.38 18.44
N GLY A 81 -5.00 0.88 18.83
CA GLY A 81 -4.67 1.28 20.21
C GLY A 81 -3.17 1.33 20.51
N ALA A 82 -2.31 1.20 19.50
CA ALA A 82 -0.86 1.37 19.63
C ALA A 82 -0.45 2.85 19.63
N THR A 83 0.71 3.15 20.21
CA THR A 83 1.40 4.43 19.97
C THR A 83 2.38 4.28 18.81
N VAL A 84 2.42 5.28 17.93
CA VAL A 84 3.36 5.32 16.80
C VAL A 84 4.14 6.61 16.79
N GLU A 85 5.45 6.47 16.72
CA GLU A 85 6.40 7.56 16.60
C GLU A 85 7.24 7.39 15.34
N VAL A 86 7.19 8.39 14.45
CA VAL A 86 8.02 8.44 13.24
C VAL A 86 9.31 9.17 13.54
N ARG A 87 10.44 8.50 13.34
CA ARG A 87 11.78 9.06 13.55
C ARG A 87 12.48 9.15 12.22
N SER A 88 12.84 10.37 11.82
CA SER A 88 13.54 10.64 10.56
C SER A 88 14.75 11.53 10.82
N THR A 89 15.83 11.25 10.12
CA THR A 89 17.11 11.97 10.21
C THR A 89 17.85 11.91 8.88
N ASP A 90 18.58 12.97 8.56
CA ASP A 90 19.49 12.99 7.39
C ASP A 90 20.90 12.49 7.76
N ASP A 91 21.16 12.21 9.04
CA ASP A 91 22.41 11.60 9.53
C ASP A 91 22.35 10.07 9.43
N PRO A 92 23.18 9.43 8.58
CA PRO A 92 23.18 7.98 8.41
C PRO A 92 23.57 7.20 9.67
N GLN A 93 24.48 7.72 10.48
CA GLN A 93 24.93 7.04 11.70
C GLN A 93 23.79 7.03 12.71
N LEU A 94 23.13 8.18 12.92
CA LEU A 94 21.96 8.26 13.79
C LEU A 94 20.82 7.36 13.27
N GLY A 95 20.60 7.35 11.95
CA GLY A 95 19.58 6.50 11.31
C GLY A 95 19.83 5.00 11.51
N TRP A 96 21.10 4.58 11.53
CA TRP A 96 21.48 3.21 11.86
C TRP A 96 21.37 2.91 13.36
N ASP A 97 21.82 3.84 14.21
CA ASP A 97 21.75 3.69 15.65
C ASP A 97 20.30 3.53 16.14
N LEU A 98 19.33 4.24 15.55
CA LEU A 98 17.90 4.07 15.82
C LEU A 98 17.40 2.65 15.50
N VAL A 99 17.84 2.06 14.38
CA VAL A 99 17.48 0.67 14.03
C VAL A 99 18.12 -0.32 15.00
N ARG A 100 19.40 -0.14 15.29
CA ARG A 100 20.13 -1.00 16.23
C ARG A 100 19.51 -0.97 17.62
N ASP A 101 19.04 0.20 18.07
CA ASP A 101 18.34 0.39 19.34
C ASP A 101 17.07 -0.49 19.43
N GLU A 102 16.28 -0.60 18.35
CA GLU A 102 15.12 -1.51 18.30
C GLU A 102 15.55 -2.98 18.33
N LEU A 103 16.50 -3.35 17.47
CA LEU A 103 16.96 -4.74 17.33
C LEU A 103 17.64 -5.27 18.59
N ASP A 104 18.40 -4.42 19.30
CA ASP A 104 19.03 -4.78 20.58
C ASP A 104 17.99 -4.95 21.72
N ARG A 105 16.78 -4.39 21.56
CA ARG A 105 15.62 -4.65 22.44
C ARG A 105 14.77 -5.83 21.96
N GLY A 106 15.20 -6.53 20.93
CA GLY A 106 14.48 -7.65 20.34
C GLY A 106 13.24 -7.21 19.54
N ARG A 107 13.19 -5.97 19.04
CA ARG A 107 12.06 -5.46 18.25
C ARG A 107 12.41 -5.35 16.76
N PRO A 108 11.58 -5.86 15.85
CA PRO A 108 11.76 -5.65 14.41
C PRO A 108 11.54 -4.17 14.05
N ALA A 109 12.35 -3.65 13.15
CA ALA A 109 12.33 -2.23 12.77
C ALA A 109 11.68 -2.03 11.40
N LEU A 110 10.48 -1.44 11.38
CA LEU A 110 9.81 -0.97 10.17
C LEU A 110 10.47 0.33 9.69
N VAL A 111 10.96 0.34 8.46
CA VAL A 111 11.66 1.49 7.88
C VAL A 111 11.26 1.72 6.42
N TRP A 112 11.45 2.96 5.97
CA TRP A 112 11.40 3.25 4.53
C TRP A 112 12.73 3.00 3.85
N ALA A 113 12.65 2.52 2.61
CA ALA A 113 13.76 2.34 1.70
C ALA A 113 13.37 2.75 0.27
N GLU A 114 14.36 3.16 -0.52
CA GLU A 114 14.24 3.25 -1.98
C GLU A 114 14.39 1.86 -2.58
N ILE A 115 13.35 1.42 -3.28
CA ILE A 115 13.25 0.08 -3.85
C ILE A 115 14.40 -0.23 -4.84
N ALA A 116 14.86 0.77 -5.60
CA ALA A 116 15.92 0.59 -6.60
C ALA A 116 17.33 0.43 -6.02
N GLU A 117 17.54 0.76 -4.75
CA GLU A 117 18.84 0.61 -4.07
C GLU A 117 18.96 -0.74 -3.32
N LEU A 118 17.87 -1.50 -3.23
CA LEU A 118 17.85 -2.82 -2.58
C LEU A 118 18.44 -3.88 -3.52
N PRO A 119 19.55 -4.55 -3.13
CA PRO A 119 20.36 -5.36 -4.06
C PRO A 119 19.68 -6.63 -4.56
N TYR A 120 18.63 -7.08 -3.87
CA TYR A 120 17.85 -8.27 -4.21
C TYR A 120 16.66 -7.96 -5.14
N LEU A 121 16.33 -6.69 -5.38
CA LEU A 121 15.27 -6.28 -6.30
C LEU A 121 15.88 -5.80 -7.62
N ARG A 122 15.25 -6.19 -8.73
CA ARG A 122 15.65 -5.76 -10.09
C ARG A 122 14.52 -4.95 -10.70
N VAL A 123 14.35 -3.72 -10.21
CA VAL A 123 13.26 -2.84 -10.61
C VAL A 123 13.77 -1.61 -11.34
N GLN A 124 12.98 -1.10 -12.29
CA GLN A 124 13.25 0.17 -12.98
C GLN A 124 12.55 1.35 -12.31
N LEU A 125 11.43 1.09 -11.63
CA LEU A 125 10.69 2.09 -10.88
C LEU A 125 11.49 2.49 -9.63
N ARG A 126 11.65 3.80 -9.42
CA ARG A 126 12.12 4.37 -8.16
C ARG A 126 10.91 4.78 -7.33
N MET A 127 10.93 4.39 -6.06
CA MET A 127 9.88 4.66 -5.09
C MET A 127 10.53 4.67 -3.70
N SER A 128 10.66 5.86 -3.13
CA SER A 128 11.32 6.09 -1.84
C SER A 128 10.48 5.64 -0.64
N ARG A 129 9.20 5.35 -0.82
CA ARG A 129 8.30 4.84 0.22
C ARG A 129 8.05 3.34 0.09
N HIS A 130 9.11 2.55 0.00
CA HIS A 130 9.02 1.09 0.11
C HIS A 130 9.25 0.67 1.55
N ASP A 131 8.23 0.08 2.17
CA ASP A 131 8.33 -0.44 3.54
C ASP A 131 9.09 -1.77 3.57
N ILE A 132 10.11 -1.84 4.40
CA ILE A 132 10.82 -3.08 4.73
C ILE A 132 10.92 -3.23 6.23
N VAL A 133 11.10 -4.47 6.71
CA VAL A 133 11.32 -4.74 8.13
C VAL A 133 12.71 -5.31 8.33
N ILE A 134 13.53 -4.61 9.12
CA ILE A 134 14.84 -5.12 9.53
C ILE A 134 14.64 -5.97 10.78
N VAL A 135 15.11 -7.21 10.73
CA VAL A 135 14.90 -8.23 11.77
C VAL A 135 16.20 -8.65 12.45
N GLY A 136 17.32 -8.10 12.04
CA GLY A 136 18.63 -8.38 12.62
C GLY A 136 19.77 -7.68 11.93
N TYR A 137 20.98 -7.84 12.47
CA TYR A 137 22.23 -7.40 11.89
C TYR A 137 23.41 -8.28 12.35
N ASP A 138 24.45 -8.33 11.54
CA ASP A 138 25.78 -8.85 11.87
C ASP A 138 26.79 -7.73 11.58
N SER A 139 27.46 -7.24 12.63
CA SER A 139 28.44 -6.15 12.52
C SER A 139 29.78 -6.60 11.96
N ASP A 140 30.15 -7.87 12.16
CA ASP A 140 31.41 -8.43 11.69
C ASP A 140 31.33 -8.68 10.17
N ALA A 141 30.14 -9.10 9.69
CA ALA A 141 29.86 -9.27 8.27
C ALA A 141 29.35 -7.99 7.57
N GLU A 142 29.08 -6.92 8.32
CA GLU A 142 28.52 -5.64 7.83
C GLU A 142 27.19 -5.79 7.06
N ILE A 143 26.29 -6.65 7.55
CA ILE A 143 25.00 -6.93 6.92
C ILE A 143 23.82 -6.73 7.88
N ALA A 144 22.68 -6.34 7.32
CA ALA A 144 21.37 -6.36 7.97
C ALA A 144 20.51 -7.48 7.38
N TYR A 145 19.65 -8.08 8.21
CA TYR A 145 18.67 -9.07 7.81
C TYR A 145 17.32 -8.38 7.57
N VAL A 146 16.78 -8.49 6.35
CA VAL A 146 15.61 -7.73 5.88
C VAL A 146 14.49 -8.66 5.43
N ALA A 147 13.30 -8.49 6.00
CA ALA A 147 12.06 -9.03 5.48
C ALA A 147 11.43 -8.04 4.50
N ASP A 148 11.00 -8.54 3.35
CA ASP A 148 10.45 -7.75 2.25
C ASP A 148 9.29 -8.51 1.58
N ASN A 149 8.19 -7.83 1.28
CA ASN A 149 6.97 -8.45 0.80
C ASN A 149 7.13 -9.26 -0.50
N ASP A 150 8.10 -8.90 -1.34
CA ASP A 150 8.35 -9.54 -2.63
C ASP A 150 9.27 -10.77 -2.53
N ARG A 151 9.70 -11.15 -1.32
CA ARG A 151 10.59 -12.31 -1.08
C ARG A 151 9.99 -13.26 -0.06
N VAL A 152 10.34 -14.55 -0.19
CA VAL A 152 9.96 -15.58 0.80
C VAL A 152 10.99 -15.60 1.92
N GLU A 153 12.26 -15.48 1.56
CA GLU A 153 13.39 -15.57 2.48
C GLU A 153 13.75 -14.20 3.05
N ILE A 154 14.29 -14.20 4.28
CA ILE A 154 14.97 -13.04 4.83
C ILE A 154 16.23 -12.75 4.00
N GLN A 155 16.36 -11.52 3.53
CA GLN A 155 17.46 -11.08 2.68
C GLN A 155 18.62 -10.55 3.52
N GLN A 156 19.84 -10.79 3.07
CA GLN A 156 21.04 -10.16 3.63
C GLN A 156 21.38 -8.92 2.82
N VAL A 157 21.42 -7.77 3.46
CA VAL A 157 21.66 -6.47 2.83
C VAL A 157 22.90 -5.83 3.43
N PRO A 158 23.96 -5.57 2.64
CA PRO A 158 25.12 -4.81 3.10
C PRO A 158 24.74 -3.45 3.68
N PHE A 159 25.39 -3.03 4.77
CA PHE A 159 25.09 -1.75 5.43
C PHE A 159 25.20 -0.53 4.49
N ASP A 160 26.15 -0.55 3.55
CA ASP A 160 26.33 0.55 2.58
C ASP A 160 25.13 0.66 1.62
N ALA A 161 24.60 -0.48 1.15
CA ALA A 161 23.42 -0.55 0.31
C ALA A 161 22.17 -0.12 1.08
N LEU A 162 22.00 -0.60 2.32
CA LEU A 162 20.90 -0.20 3.17
C LEU A 162 20.94 1.31 3.47
N ALA A 163 22.12 1.87 3.74
CA ALA A 163 22.29 3.30 3.96
C ALA A 163 21.93 4.13 2.71
N ARG A 164 22.28 3.67 1.50
CA ARG A 164 21.86 4.31 0.24
C ARG A 164 20.35 4.25 0.07
N ALA A 165 19.74 3.09 0.28
CA ALA A 165 18.29 2.92 0.19
C ALA A 165 17.54 3.83 1.16
N ARG A 166 18.05 3.98 2.38
CA ARG A 166 17.43 4.77 3.45
C ARG A 166 17.74 6.28 3.42
N ARG A 167 18.54 6.78 2.47
CA ARG A 167 18.85 8.23 2.32
C ARG A 167 18.36 8.84 0.99
N SER A 168 17.54 8.10 0.25
CA SER A 168 17.02 8.57 -1.03
C SER A 168 16.21 9.86 -0.88
N MET A 169 16.36 10.76 -1.86
CA MET A 169 15.65 12.04 -2.02
C MET A 169 14.63 11.99 -3.17
N THR A 170 14.33 10.80 -3.68
CA THR A 170 13.48 10.57 -4.85
C THR A 170 11.98 10.66 -4.51
N PHE A 171 11.15 10.57 -5.55
CA PHE A 171 9.69 10.53 -5.43
C PHE A 171 9.22 9.31 -4.62
N PRO A 172 8.16 9.46 -3.80
CA PRO A 172 7.35 10.67 -3.62
C PRO A 172 7.92 11.67 -2.61
N GLU A 173 8.71 11.19 -1.65
CA GLU A 173 9.33 12.07 -0.66
C GLU A 173 10.65 11.48 -0.14
N PRO A 174 11.57 12.31 0.39
CA PRO A 174 12.80 11.83 0.98
C PRO A 174 12.61 10.79 2.08
N THR A 175 13.32 9.67 1.98
CA THR A 175 13.32 8.59 2.99
C THR A 175 13.79 9.04 4.37
N ARG A 176 14.84 9.89 4.42
CA ARG A 176 15.42 10.47 5.66
C ARG A 176 15.61 9.46 6.79
N HIS A 177 16.16 8.28 6.45
CA HIS A 177 16.38 7.16 7.37
C HIS A 177 15.17 6.81 8.24
N THR A 178 13.95 7.04 7.73
CA THR A 178 12.71 6.94 8.51
C THR A 178 12.53 5.57 9.14
N LEU A 179 12.20 5.57 10.42
CA LEU A 179 11.85 4.42 11.24
C LEU A 179 10.50 4.68 11.92
N PHE A 180 9.64 3.67 11.90
CA PHE A 180 8.36 3.66 12.60
C PHE A 180 8.52 2.87 13.90
N ARG A 181 8.54 3.57 15.03
CA ARG A 181 8.54 2.96 16.35
C ARG A 181 7.09 2.76 16.77
N ILE A 182 6.64 1.50 16.78
CA ILE A 182 5.27 1.11 17.12
C ILE A 182 5.29 0.36 18.45
N ASP A 183 4.66 0.93 19.47
CA ASP A 183 4.41 0.23 20.73
C ASP A 183 3.00 -0.33 20.69
N TRP A 184 2.93 -1.63 20.39
CA TRP A 184 1.68 -2.37 20.25
C TRP A 184 0.96 -2.55 21.59
N PRO A 185 -0.39 -2.53 21.62
CA PRO A 185 -1.14 -2.77 22.83
C PRO A 185 -1.09 -4.25 23.23
N GLU A 186 -1.39 -4.55 24.50
CA GLU A 186 -1.53 -5.94 24.97
C GLU A 186 -2.81 -6.61 24.44
N ALA A 187 -3.84 -5.83 24.13
CA ALA A 187 -5.12 -6.32 23.64
C ALA A 187 -5.68 -5.40 22.55
N LEU A 188 -6.27 -6.00 21.52
CA LEU A 188 -6.92 -5.27 20.44
C LEU A 188 -8.30 -4.74 20.89
N PRO A 189 -8.72 -3.55 20.42
CA PRO A 189 -10.10 -3.11 20.53
C PRO A 189 -11.03 -4.00 19.69
N SER A 190 -12.35 -3.84 19.89
CA SER A 190 -13.35 -4.57 19.09
C SER A 190 -13.15 -4.36 17.60
N ILE A 191 -13.12 -5.45 16.82
CA ILE A 191 -13.00 -5.37 15.36
C ILE A 191 -14.12 -4.53 14.73
N ALA A 192 -15.33 -4.56 15.29
CA ALA A 192 -16.44 -3.76 14.78
C ALA A 192 -16.17 -2.26 14.91
N VAL A 193 -15.53 -1.82 16.01
CA VAL A 193 -15.15 -0.41 16.21
C VAL A 193 -14.07 0.00 15.21
N VAL A 194 -12.99 -0.78 15.14
CA VAL A 194 -11.85 -0.50 14.24
C VAL A 194 -12.32 -0.48 12.78
N ALA A 195 -13.08 -1.49 12.35
CA ALA A 195 -13.57 -1.57 10.99
C ALA A 195 -14.52 -0.43 10.65
N ALA A 196 -15.40 -0.03 11.57
CA ALA A 196 -16.30 1.08 11.32
C ALA A 196 -15.59 2.43 11.14
N GLU A 197 -14.53 2.68 11.92
CA GLU A 197 -13.68 3.86 11.74
C GLU A 197 -12.90 3.80 10.42
N ALA A 198 -12.31 2.66 10.10
CA ALA A 198 -11.54 2.45 8.87
C ALA A 198 -12.39 2.58 7.60
N PHE A 199 -13.62 2.03 7.60
CA PHE A 199 -14.56 2.15 6.49
C PHE A 199 -15.05 3.58 6.31
N ALA A 200 -15.37 4.28 7.41
CA ALA A 200 -15.76 5.69 7.34
C ALA A 200 -14.64 6.58 6.78
N GLN A 201 -13.39 6.33 7.21
CA GLN A 201 -12.22 7.03 6.67
C GLN A 201 -12.04 6.76 5.17
N SER A 202 -12.10 5.48 4.77
CA SER A 202 -12.00 5.09 3.35
C SER A 202 -13.06 5.75 2.48
N ALA A 203 -14.33 5.78 2.95
CA ALA A 203 -15.42 6.45 2.25
C ALA A 203 -15.17 7.96 2.11
N ALA A 204 -14.74 8.61 3.20
CA ALA A 204 -14.40 10.03 3.21
C ALA A 204 -13.26 10.34 2.23
N CYS A 205 -12.18 9.56 2.26
CA CYS A 205 -11.04 9.70 1.37
C CYS A 205 -11.41 9.52 -0.12
N MET A 206 -12.40 8.67 -0.43
CA MET A 206 -12.86 8.49 -1.81
C MET A 206 -13.80 9.62 -2.29
N ARG A 207 -14.61 10.21 -1.40
CA ARG A 207 -15.59 11.25 -1.77
C ARG A 207 -15.03 12.67 -1.69
N ALA A 208 -14.25 12.95 -0.67
CA ALA A 208 -13.69 14.27 -0.38
C ALA A 208 -12.26 14.13 0.15
N PRO A 209 -11.31 13.73 -0.72
CA PRO A 209 -9.90 13.67 -0.36
C PRO A 209 -9.42 15.00 0.24
N ALA A 210 -8.70 14.94 1.36
CA ALA A 210 -8.16 16.12 2.04
C ALA A 210 -6.76 15.82 2.60
N GLY A 211 -5.94 16.86 2.76
CA GLY A 211 -4.59 16.72 3.31
C GLY A 211 -3.56 16.28 2.25
N SER A 212 -2.86 15.19 2.52
CA SER A 212 -1.79 14.69 1.65
C SER A 212 -2.18 13.40 0.94
N THR A 213 -1.59 13.18 -0.24
CA THR A 213 -1.62 11.91 -0.97
C THR A 213 -0.23 11.31 -1.02
N ILE A 214 -0.13 10.06 -1.50
CA ILE A 214 1.18 9.48 -1.81
C ILE A 214 1.95 10.32 -2.84
N ALA A 215 1.29 11.00 -3.76
CA ALA A 215 1.96 11.80 -4.80
C ALA A 215 2.36 13.22 -4.34
N GLY A 216 2.10 13.57 -3.08
CA GLY A 216 2.26 14.93 -2.54
C GLY A 216 0.94 15.51 -2.02
N PRO A 217 0.91 16.79 -1.63
CA PRO A 217 -0.30 17.42 -1.09
C PRO A 217 -1.46 17.39 -2.08
N VAL A 218 -2.71 17.23 -1.61
CA VAL A 218 -3.92 17.10 -2.46
C VAL A 218 -4.13 18.33 -3.36
N GLU A 219 -3.73 19.52 -2.92
CA GLU A 219 -3.82 20.73 -3.73
C GLU A 219 -2.78 20.80 -4.87
N HIS A 220 -1.80 19.90 -4.88
CA HIS A 220 -0.74 19.84 -5.86
C HIS A 220 -0.96 18.69 -6.84
N SER A 221 -1.19 19.03 -8.12
CA SER A 221 -1.13 18.16 -9.31
C SER A 221 -1.80 16.78 -9.18
N GLY A 222 -2.97 16.64 -9.80
CA GLY A 222 -3.65 15.37 -9.95
C GLY A 222 -5.15 15.49 -9.75
N THR A 223 -5.82 14.36 -9.90
CA THR A 223 -7.21 14.17 -9.49
C THR A 223 -7.24 13.07 -8.44
N HIS A 224 -8.20 13.18 -7.53
CA HIS A 224 -8.22 12.36 -6.31
C HIS A 224 -9.61 11.75 -6.06
N GLY A 225 -9.65 10.65 -5.33
CA GLY A 225 -10.90 9.96 -5.00
C GLY A 225 -11.67 9.51 -6.24
N ILE A 226 -12.99 9.57 -6.21
CA ILE A 226 -13.86 9.18 -7.33
C ILE A 226 -13.59 10.05 -8.57
N ASP A 227 -13.24 11.34 -8.40
CA ASP A 227 -12.90 12.23 -9.51
C ASP A 227 -11.65 11.76 -10.26
N ALA A 228 -10.73 11.05 -9.58
CA ALA A 228 -9.59 10.42 -10.24
C ALA A 228 -9.99 9.29 -11.19
N ALA A 229 -11.00 8.48 -10.82
CA ALA A 229 -11.52 7.44 -11.69
C ALA A 229 -12.19 8.06 -12.94
N LEU A 230 -12.95 9.14 -12.75
CA LEU A 230 -13.56 9.89 -13.85
C LEU A 230 -12.51 10.52 -14.76
N ALA A 231 -11.49 11.15 -14.19
CA ALA A 231 -10.39 11.76 -14.92
C ALA A 231 -9.63 10.73 -15.75
N LEU A 232 -9.27 9.59 -15.16
CA LEU A 232 -8.61 8.49 -15.88
C LEU A 232 -9.49 7.98 -17.03
N SER A 233 -10.77 7.69 -16.75
CA SER A 233 -11.73 7.19 -17.74
C SER A 233 -11.88 8.14 -18.93
N SER A 234 -11.89 9.45 -18.67
CA SER A 234 -11.95 10.48 -19.73
C SER A 234 -10.62 10.63 -20.46
N ASP A 235 -9.50 10.53 -19.73
CA ASP A 235 -8.18 10.77 -20.27
C ASP A 235 -7.69 9.65 -21.19
N VAL A 236 -7.99 8.39 -20.88
CA VAL A 236 -7.63 7.25 -21.76
C VAL A 236 -8.27 7.37 -23.14
N VAL A 237 -9.42 8.03 -23.27
CA VAL A 237 -10.02 8.30 -24.58
C VAL A 237 -9.08 9.14 -25.44
N LEU A 238 -8.37 10.10 -24.85
CA LEU A 238 -7.45 11.00 -25.56
C LEU A 238 -6.12 10.33 -25.95
N TRP A 239 -5.84 9.11 -25.47
CA TRP A 239 -4.58 8.42 -25.74
C TRP A 239 -4.45 7.96 -27.20
N HIS A 240 -5.53 7.99 -27.99
CA HIS A 240 -5.48 7.71 -29.43
C HIS A 240 -4.62 8.72 -30.21
N GLU A 241 -4.41 9.92 -29.64
CA GLU A 241 -3.58 10.98 -30.22
C GLU A 241 -2.08 10.78 -29.91
N LEU A 242 -1.73 9.85 -29.02
CA LEU A 242 -0.34 9.61 -28.63
C LEU A 242 0.44 8.89 -29.74
N PRO A 243 1.74 9.23 -29.91
CA PRO A 243 2.66 8.41 -30.68
C PRO A 243 2.68 6.96 -30.18
N SER A 244 2.86 5.99 -31.09
CA SER A 244 2.73 4.56 -30.77
C SER A 244 3.68 4.09 -29.66
N ASP A 245 4.91 4.59 -29.63
CA ASP A 245 5.90 4.28 -28.61
C ASP A 245 5.51 4.87 -27.24
N VAL A 246 4.96 6.08 -27.24
CA VAL A 246 4.45 6.74 -26.02
C VAL A 246 3.21 6.02 -25.50
N LEU A 247 2.29 5.60 -26.38
CA LEU A 247 1.10 4.83 -26.02
C LEU A 247 1.46 3.50 -25.36
N GLU A 248 2.47 2.79 -25.87
CA GLU A 248 2.97 1.55 -25.27
C GLU A 248 3.43 1.76 -23.82
N VAL A 249 4.18 2.84 -23.56
CA VAL A 249 4.63 3.19 -22.21
C VAL A 249 3.43 3.47 -21.30
N HIS A 250 2.43 4.21 -21.77
CA HIS A 250 1.23 4.53 -20.98
C HIS A 250 0.42 3.27 -20.63
N LEU A 251 0.14 2.42 -21.61
CA LEU A 251 -0.62 1.17 -21.41
C LEU A 251 0.13 0.21 -20.47
N PHE A 252 1.44 0.04 -20.66
CA PHE A 252 2.25 -0.80 -19.78
C PHE A 252 2.26 -0.25 -18.35
N SER A 253 2.45 1.07 -18.18
CA SER A 253 2.48 1.71 -16.88
C SER A 253 1.14 1.57 -16.16
N LEU A 254 0.02 1.77 -16.87
CA LEU A 254 -1.33 1.59 -16.33
C LEU A 254 -1.53 0.18 -15.77
N GLY A 255 -1.19 -0.85 -16.56
CA GLY A 255 -1.29 -2.24 -16.11
C GLY A 255 -0.37 -2.54 -14.92
N ALA A 256 0.85 -1.99 -14.91
CA ALA A 256 1.80 -2.17 -13.83
C ALA A 256 1.32 -1.52 -12.52
N PHE A 257 0.83 -0.27 -12.56
CA PHE A 257 0.31 0.42 -11.39
C PHE A 257 -0.92 -0.26 -10.78
N ILE A 258 -1.77 -0.88 -11.60
CA ILE A 258 -2.96 -1.56 -11.10
C ILE A 258 -2.63 -2.91 -10.45
N GLU A 259 -1.78 -3.75 -11.07
CA GLU A 259 -1.57 -5.13 -10.61
C GLU A 259 -0.24 -5.42 -9.90
N LYS A 260 0.84 -4.69 -10.22
CA LYS A 260 2.21 -5.14 -9.90
C LYS A 260 3.06 -4.17 -9.08
N ALA A 261 2.68 -2.90 -8.98
CA ALA A 261 3.45 -1.89 -8.27
C ALA A 261 3.23 -1.93 -6.73
N GLY A 262 3.23 -3.14 -6.14
CA GLY A 262 2.97 -3.34 -4.73
C GLY A 262 1.56 -2.91 -4.30
N THR A 263 0.53 -3.26 -5.08
CA THR A 263 -0.86 -2.84 -4.83
C THR A 263 -1.76 -3.96 -4.32
N GLY A 264 -1.23 -5.18 -4.18
CA GLY A 264 -2.02 -6.39 -3.89
C GLY A 264 -3.04 -6.78 -4.98
N GLY A 265 -3.01 -6.12 -6.15
CA GLY A 265 -3.90 -6.35 -7.28
C GLY A 265 -5.20 -5.53 -7.24
N GLY A 266 -5.77 -5.26 -8.42
CA GLY A 266 -6.94 -4.42 -8.55
C GLY A 266 -6.79 -3.04 -7.89
N LEU A 267 -5.58 -2.48 -7.90
CA LEU A 267 -5.27 -1.17 -7.30
C LEU A 267 -5.72 -1.08 -5.82
N PHE A 268 -5.30 -2.04 -4.99
CA PHE A 268 -5.66 -2.22 -3.56
C PHE A 268 -7.07 -2.73 -3.27
N ARG A 269 -7.99 -2.75 -4.25
CA ARG A 269 -9.37 -3.20 -4.01
C ARG A 269 -9.43 -4.70 -3.71
N ARG A 270 -8.48 -5.50 -4.20
CA ARG A 270 -8.40 -6.94 -3.87
C ARG A 270 -8.06 -7.18 -2.40
N LEU A 271 -7.14 -6.39 -1.84
CA LEU A 271 -6.83 -6.42 -0.40
C LEU A 271 -8.03 -5.98 0.43
N LEU A 272 -8.68 -4.88 0.04
CA LEU A 272 -9.91 -4.41 0.68
C LEU A 272 -10.99 -5.50 0.68
N ALA A 273 -11.24 -6.13 -0.47
CA ALA A 273 -12.26 -7.17 -0.59
C ALA A 273 -11.99 -8.36 0.35
N CYS A 274 -10.75 -8.85 0.37
CA CYS A 274 -10.34 -9.93 1.28
C CYS A 274 -10.49 -9.53 2.76
N GLY A 275 -10.17 -8.28 3.12
CA GLY A 275 -10.38 -7.78 4.47
C GLY A 275 -11.85 -7.64 4.84
N CYS A 276 -12.69 -7.15 3.92
CA CYS A 276 -14.13 -7.04 4.13
C CYS A 276 -14.80 -8.42 4.29
N ASP A 277 -14.37 -9.44 3.54
CA ASP A 277 -14.83 -10.82 3.73
C ASP A 277 -14.54 -11.31 5.15
N GLU A 278 -13.33 -11.05 5.64
CA GLU A 278 -12.91 -11.47 6.98
C GLU A 278 -13.64 -10.68 8.08
N ILE A 279 -13.82 -9.36 7.93
CA ILE A 279 -14.60 -8.54 8.87
C ILE A 279 -16.06 -9.00 8.89
N ALA A 280 -16.66 -9.29 7.72
CA ALA A 280 -18.02 -9.83 7.63
C ALA A 280 -18.14 -11.18 8.35
N ARG A 281 -17.16 -12.08 8.17
CA ARG A 281 -17.11 -13.37 8.88
C ARG A 281 -17.03 -13.19 10.40
N LEU A 282 -16.17 -12.29 10.87
CA LEU A 282 -15.90 -12.07 12.29
C LEU A 282 -17.04 -11.34 13.01
N THR A 283 -17.76 -10.45 12.30
CA THR A 283 -18.84 -9.63 12.88
C THR A 283 -20.24 -10.17 12.61
N GLY A 284 -20.40 -10.98 11.55
CA GLY A 284 -21.71 -11.37 11.03
C GLY A 284 -22.51 -10.22 10.38
N ASP A 285 -21.88 -9.07 10.13
CA ASP A 285 -22.56 -7.87 9.62
C ASP A 285 -22.92 -8.00 8.13
N ALA A 286 -24.22 -7.91 7.83
CA ALA A 286 -24.74 -8.05 6.47
C ALA A 286 -24.29 -6.88 5.57
N ALA A 287 -24.21 -5.65 6.09
CA ALA A 287 -23.76 -4.50 5.33
C ALA A 287 -22.28 -4.63 4.93
N THR A 288 -21.45 -5.21 5.82
CA THR A 288 -20.05 -5.54 5.52
C THR A 288 -19.94 -6.65 4.47
N SER A 289 -20.85 -7.63 4.48
CA SER A 289 -20.92 -8.65 3.43
C SER A 289 -21.26 -8.05 2.06
N ASP A 290 -22.14 -7.05 2.02
CA ASP A 290 -22.46 -6.31 0.80
C ASP A 290 -21.27 -5.46 0.32
N LEU A 291 -20.59 -4.79 1.25
CA LEU A 291 -19.34 -4.08 0.98
C LEU A 291 -18.26 -5.01 0.40
N ALA A 292 -18.09 -6.22 0.93
CA ALA A 292 -17.12 -7.17 0.41
C ALA A 292 -17.40 -7.51 -1.07
N ARG A 293 -18.68 -7.73 -1.41
CA ARG A 293 -19.10 -7.97 -2.80
C ARG A 293 -18.79 -6.79 -3.72
N ASP A 294 -19.01 -5.57 -3.23
CA ASP A 294 -18.72 -4.35 -4.00
C ASP A 294 -17.22 -4.13 -4.17
N ALA A 295 -16.42 -4.42 -3.15
CA ALA A 295 -14.97 -4.37 -3.22
C ALA A 295 -14.42 -5.40 -4.21
N HIS A 296 -14.98 -6.62 -4.27
CA HIS A 296 -14.64 -7.61 -5.29
C HIS A 296 -14.99 -7.13 -6.71
N ARG A 297 -16.14 -6.48 -6.89
CA ARG A 297 -16.52 -5.89 -8.19
C ARG A 297 -15.55 -4.78 -8.60
N ALA A 298 -15.16 -3.91 -7.67
CA ALA A 298 -14.17 -2.86 -7.92
C ALA A 298 -12.80 -3.46 -8.27
N ALA A 299 -12.34 -4.47 -7.53
CA ALA A 299 -11.10 -5.17 -7.82
C ALA A 299 -11.11 -5.78 -9.22
N ALA A 300 -12.22 -6.41 -9.63
CA ALA A 300 -12.38 -7.00 -10.96
C ALA A 300 -12.41 -5.94 -12.08
N ALA A 301 -13.05 -4.79 -11.85
CA ALA A 301 -13.10 -3.69 -12.81
C ALA A 301 -11.69 -3.14 -13.09
N TRP A 302 -10.93 -2.81 -12.04
CA TRP A 302 -9.53 -2.39 -12.17
C TRP A 302 -8.67 -3.46 -12.83
N THR A 303 -8.81 -4.73 -12.41
CA THR A 303 -8.06 -5.85 -13.00
C THR A 303 -8.34 -5.95 -14.51
N SER A 304 -9.59 -5.75 -14.95
CA SER A 304 -9.98 -5.77 -16.36
C SER A 304 -9.26 -4.69 -17.16
N VAL A 305 -9.17 -3.47 -16.63
CA VAL A 305 -8.42 -2.36 -17.25
C VAL A 305 -6.94 -2.74 -17.41
N ALA A 306 -6.33 -3.27 -16.36
CA ALA A 306 -4.92 -3.69 -16.40
C ALA A 306 -4.67 -4.79 -17.44
N GLN A 307 -5.54 -5.81 -17.47
CA GLN A 307 -5.45 -6.91 -18.41
C GLN A 307 -5.63 -6.45 -19.86
N ALA A 308 -6.56 -5.53 -20.12
CA ALA A 308 -6.73 -4.91 -21.43
C ALA A 308 -5.44 -4.17 -21.87
N ALA A 309 -4.83 -3.40 -20.97
CA ALA A 309 -3.66 -2.59 -21.27
C ALA A 309 -2.39 -3.40 -21.63
N VAL A 310 -2.27 -4.63 -21.12
CA VAL A 310 -1.10 -5.50 -21.33
C VAL A 310 -1.42 -6.78 -22.13
N HIS A 311 -2.59 -6.84 -22.77
CA HIS A 311 -3.01 -8.03 -23.52
C HIS A 311 -2.04 -8.38 -24.65
N LYS A 312 -1.43 -9.56 -24.57
CA LYS A 312 -0.43 -10.02 -25.55
C LYS A 312 -1.07 -10.33 -26.90
N GLY A 313 -0.36 -10.06 -27.98
CA GLY A 313 -0.82 -10.38 -29.35
C GLY A 313 -1.74 -9.34 -29.98
N SER A 314 -2.10 -8.27 -29.26
CA SER A 314 -2.87 -7.14 -29.78
C SER A 314 -1.98 -5.92 -30.03
N THR A 315 -2.33 -5.12 -31.03
CA THR A 315 -1.68 -3.81 -31.26
C THR A 315 -1.96 -2.86 -30.09
N ALA A 316 -1.13 -1.81 -29.93
CA ALA A 316 -1.37 -0.77 -28.92
C ALA A 316 -2.75 -0.11 -29.07
N ALA A 317 -3.17 0.18 -30.31
CA ALA A 317 -4.48 0.76 -30.60
C ALA A 317 -5.64 -0.15 -30.17
N THR A 318 -5.59 -1.44 -30.52
CA THR A 318 -6.61 -2.41 -30.10
C THR A 318 -6.67 -2.58 -28.58
N ARG A 319 -5.52 -2.56 -27.90
CA ARG A 319 -5.49 -2.58 -26.43
C ARG A 319 -6.11 -1.32 -25.84
N LEU A 320 -5.85 -0.16 -26.45
CA LEU A 320 -6.44 1.10 -26.01
C LEU A 320 -7.97 1.06 -26.11
N ASP A 321 -8.54 0.55 -27.20
CA ASP A 321 -10.00 0.41 -27.35
C ASP A 321 -10.61 -0.40 -26.19
N HIS A 322 -9.99 -1.54 -25.84
CA HIS A 322 -10.43 -2.35 -24.70
C HIS A 322 -10.22 -1.66 -23.34
N VAL A 323 -9.15 -0.85 -23.20
CA VAL A 323 -8.92 -0.05 -21.98
C VAL A 323 -10.02 1.00 -21.84
N ILE A 324 -10.40 1.69 -22.91
CA ILE A 324 -11.49 2.67 -22.90
C ILE A 324 -12.80 2.02 -22.47
N GLU A 325 -13.14 0.86 -23.05
CA GLU A 325 -14.34 0.10 -22.68
C GLU A 325 -14.31 -0.32 -21.19
N ALA A 326 -13.20 -0.91 -20.73
CA ALA A 326 -13.06 -1.37 -19.36
C ALA A 326 -13.04 -0.20 -18.34
N ALA A 327 -12.47 0.95 -18.70
CA ALA A 327 -12.37 2.11 -17.83
C ALA A 327 -13.69 2.88 -17.68
N ALA A 328 -14.65 2.69 -18.59
CA ALA A 328 -15.93 3.38 -18.59
C ALA A 328 -16.77 3.13 -17.32
N VAL A 329 -16.59 1.98 -16.66
CA VAL A 329 -17.38 1.60 -15.47
C VAL A 329 -16.74 2.00 -14.14
N LEU A 330 -15.51 2.52 -14.15
CA LEU A 330 -14.73 2.74 -12.93
C LEU A 330 -15.40 3.74 -11.98
N THR A 331 -15.90 4.87 -12.50
CA THR A 331 -16.52 5.93 -11.69
C THR A 331 -17.75 5.42 -10.93
N ASP A 332 -18.65 4.70 -11.60
CA ASP A 332 -19.86 4.14 -10.99
C ASP A 332 -19.53 3.03 -9.99
N THR A 333 -18.51 2.23 -10.30
CA THR A 333 -18.05 1.15 -9.43
C THR A 333 -17.44 1.70 -8.14
N GLU A 334 -16.57 2.70 -8.23
CA GLU A 334 -15.98 3.37 -7.07
C GLU A 334 -17.01 4.15 -6.24
N SER A 335 -18.01 4.75 -6.90
CA SER A 335 -19.11 5.44 -6.22
C SER A 335 -19.99 4.48 -5.42
N SER A 336 -20.25 3.29 -5.98
CA SER A 336 -20.99 2.21 -5.31
C SER A 336 -20.19 1.68 -4.12
N LEU A 337 -18.89 1.43 -4.30
CA LEU A 337 -17.98 1.00 -3.24
C LEU A 337 -17.94 2.01 -2.07
N ALA A 338 -17.80 3.31 -2.35
CA ALA A 338 -17.82 4.36 -1.33
C ALA A 338 -19.15 4.39 -0.55
N THR A 339 -20.27 4.15 -1.22
CA THR A 339 -21.60 4.09 -0.60
C THR A 339 -21.74 2.87 0.32
N SER A 340 -21.21 1.72 -0.09
CA SER A 340 -21.22 0.51 0.73
C SER A 340 -20.27 0.61 1.93
N LEU A 341 -19.15 1.32 1.80
CA LEU A 341 -18.27 1.67 2.92
C LEU A 341 -19.02 2.50 3.99
N ASP A 342 -19.73 3.56 3.57
CA ASP A 342 -20.56 4.37 4.46
C ASP A 342 -21.69 3.58 5.13
N SER A 343 -22.26 2.60 4.43
CA SER A 343 -23.31 1.72 4.95
C SER A 343 -22.77 0.77 6.01
N ALA A 344 -21.69 0.05 5.70
CA ALA A 344 -21.03 -0.88 6.63
C ALA A 344 -20.51 -0.16 7.88
N ALA A 345 -19.90 1.01 7.72
CA ALA A 345 -19.43 1.82 8.84
C ALA A 345 -20.55 2.18 9.82
N ARG A 346 -21.73 2.59 9.31
CA ARG A 346 -22.90 2.90 10.14
C ARG A 346 -23.49 1.66 10.80
N SER A 347 -23.56 0.55 10.06
CA SER A 347 -24.08 -0.72 10.58
C SER A 347 -23.25 -1.19 11.78
N LEU A 348 -21.93 -1.27 11.61
CA LEU A 348 -21.00 -1.69 12.66
C LEU A 348 -21.03 -0.76 13.88
N ARG A 349 -21.10 0.57 13.69
CA ARG A 349 -21.26 1.53 14.82
C ARG A 349 -22.54 1.32 15.61
N SER A 350 -23.62 0.90 14.95
CA SER A 350 -24.90 0.67 15.62
C SER A 350 -24.95 -0.62 16.43
N ALA A 351 -23.99 -1.53 16.18
CA ALA A 351 -23.91 -2.84 16.81
C ALA A 351 -23.01 -2.88 18.06
N VAL A 352 -22.27 -1.80 18.35
CA VAL A 352 -21.36 -1.67 19.50
C VAL A 352 -21.95 -0.71 20.53
#